data_AF-A0A4R7TDX9-F1
#
_entry.id   AF-A0A4R7TDX9-F1
#
_cell.length_a   1.000
_cell.length_b   1.000
_cell.length_c   1.000
_cell.angle_alpha   90.00
_cell.angle_beta   90.00
_cell.angle_gamma   90.00
#
_symmetry.space_group_name_H-M   'P 1'
#
loop_
_entity.id
_entity.type
_entity.pdbx_description
1 polymer ?
#
loop_
_entity_poly.entity_id
_entity_poly.type
_entity_poly.pdbx_seq_one_letter_code
_entity_poly.pdbx_strand_id
1 'polypeptide(L)'
;MEYFVYGRDRAGADDIKVRLVEEHWAFMDGYAEELIARGPTLTGHDEDAASTGSLHIVDLPDAEAVKTFVHNDPYYVAGAFESVEIYRFTNNSGRTMWEFTDAVEGFERFLVIALGESIPAPPASKHLIVYGELRALDDEARLGWAATVEAPNERAAAALLPADNPELHPWTFGGRR
;
A
#
# COMPACT_ATOMS: atom_id res chain seq x y z
N MET A 1 14.65 5.68 -6.04
CA MET A 1 14.55 4.36 -5.41
C MET A 1 13.13 4.19 -4.94
N GLU A 2 12.52 3.03 -5.15
CA GLU A 2 11.13 2.83 -4.76
C GLU A 2 11.05 2.38 -3.29
N TYR A 3 10.03 2.86 -2.59
CA TYR A 3 9.77 2.53 -1.20
C TYR A 3 8.33 2.12 -1.01
N PHE A 4 8.13 1.09 -0.19
CA PHE A 4 6.83 0.67 0.30
C PHE A 4 6.66 1.22 1.72
N VAL A 5 5.64 2.04 1.92
CA VAL A 5 5.27 2.63 3.20
C VAL A 5 3.87 2.17 3.55
N TYR A 6 3.72 1.54 4.71
CA TYR A 6 2.41 1.19 5.24
C TYR A 6 2.26 1.76 6.64
N GLY A 7 1.28 2.66 6.83
CA GLY A 7 0.91 3.18 8.13
C GLY A 7 -0.33 2.45 8.64
N ARG A 8 -0.22 1.76 9.77
CA ARG A 8 -1.36 1.12 10.43
C ARG A 8 -2.06 2.13 11.33
N ASP A 9 -3.35 2.35 11.10
CA ASP A 9 -4.11 3.33 11.85
C ASP A 9 -4.24 2.88 13.32
N ARG A 10 -4.09 3.82 14.27
CA ARG A 10 -4.41 3.54 15.68
C ARG A 10 -5.92 3.53 15.91
N ALA A 11 -6.35 3.00 17.06
CA ALA A 11 -7.73 3.14 17.50
C ALA A 11 -8.18 4.63 17.53
N GLY A 12 -9.31 4.94 16.91
CA GLY A 12 -9.86 6.30 16.80
C GLY A 12 -9.13 7.21 15.82
N ALA A 13 -8.34 6.66 14.88
CA ALA A 13 -7.70 7.45 13.83
C ALA A 13 -8.69 8.02 12.80
N ASP A 14 -9.85 7.40 12.62
CA ASP A 14 -10.84 7.78 11.61
C ASP A 14 -11.23 9.27 11.72
N ASP A 15 -11.56 9.75 12.93
CA ASP A 15 -11.86 11.16 13.19
C ASP A 15 -10.73 12.11 12.78
N ILE A 16 -9.46 11.68 12.93
CA ILE A 16 -8.30 12.46 12.50
C ILE A 16 -8.24 12.49 10.98
N LYS A 17 -8.39 11.33 10.34
CA LYS A 17 -8.25 11.19 8.89
C LYS A 17 -9.35 11.93 8.16
N VAL A 18 -10.61 11.78 8.58
CA VAL A 18 -11.75 12.52 8.04
C VAL A 18 -11.52 14.03 8.12
N ARG A 19 -11.02 14.52 9.26
CA ARG A 19 -10.77 15.96 9.44
C ARG A 19 -9.61 16.50 8.59
N LEU A 20 -8.58 15.69 8.35
CA LEU A 20 -7.33 16.11 7.68
C LEU A 20 -7.20 15.59 6.24
N VAL A 21 -8.27 15.04 5.68
CA VAL A 21 -8.23 14.35 4.40
C VAL A 21 -7.79 15.27 3.25
N GLU A 22 -8.24 16.52 3.25
CA GLU A 22 -7.87 17.51 2.24
C GLU A 22 -6.40 17.91 2.36
N GLU A 23 -5.89 18.14 3.57
CA GLU A 23 -4.48 18.44 3.80
C GLU A 23 -3.59 17.27 3.40
N HIS A 24 -3.99 16.05 3.76
CA HIS A 24 -3.29 14.83 3.36
C HIS A 24 -3.29 14.67 1.83
N TRP A 25 -4.42 14.91 1.15
CA TRP A 25 -4.46 14.89 -0.31
C TRP A 25 -3.59 15.97 -0.94
N ALA A 26 -3.65 17.22 -0.45
CA ALA A 26 -2.81 18.30 -0.93
C ALA A 26 -1.32 18.01 -0.74
N PHE A 27 -0.94 17.34 0.36
CA PHE A 27 0.41 16.85 0.56
C PHE A 27 0.79 15.78 -0.49
N MET A 28 -0.08 14.79 -0.72
CA MET A 28 0.16 13.73 -1.71
C MET A 28 0.21 14.25 -3.16
N ASP A 29 -0.51 15.32 -3.48
CA ASP A 29 -0.44 15.98 -4.79
C ASP A 29 0.96 16.53 -5.08
N GLY A 30 1.73 16.87 -4.04
CA GLY A 30 3.14 17.28 -4.16
C GLY A 30 4.11 16.15 -4.51
N TYR A 31 3.65 14.89 -4.47
CA TYR A 31 4.41 13.68 -4.81
C TYR A 31 3.77 12.91 -5.98
N ALA A 32 2.90 13.57 -6.75
CA ALA A 32 2.08 12.89 -7.75
C ALA A 32 2.91 12.21 -8.86
N GLU A 33 4.08 12.76 -9.20
CA GLU A 33 4.98 12.19 -10.21
C GLU A 33 5.79 11.01 -9.66
N GLU A 34 6.06 10.99 -8.35
CA GLU A 34 6.84 9.98 -7.65
C GLU A 34 6.00 8.80 -7.15
N LEU A 35 4.70 9.00 -6.92
CA LEU A 35 3.84 7.95 -6.44
C LEU A 35 3.67 6.85 -7.50
N ILE A 36 3.69 5.60 -7.04
CA ILE A 36 3.47 4.38 -7.83
C ILE A 36 2.12 3.77 -7.47
N ALA A 37 1.78 3.73 -6.19
CA ALA A 37 0.48 3.31 -5.70
C ALA A 37 0.15 4.02 -4.40
N ARG A 38 -1.14 4.27 -4.15
CA ARG A 38 -1.61 4.81 -2.87
C ARG A 38 -3.03 4.37 -2.57
N GLY A 39 -3.36 4.25 -1.29
CA GLY A 39 -4.74 4.07 -0.87
C GLY A 39 -4.92 3.61 0.55
N PRO A 40 -6.11 3.80 1.13
CA PRO A 40 -6.41 3.32 2.46
C PRO A 40 -6.58 1.80 2.45
N THR A 41 -6.10 1.14 3.51
CA THR A 41 -6.65 -0.16 3.89
C THR A 41 -7.93 0.06 4.68
N LEU A 42 -8.86 -0.89 4.61
CA LEU A 42 -10.23 -0.74 5.11
C LEU A 42 -10.64 -1.92 6.00
N THR A 43 -11.74 -1.77 6.74
CA THR A 43 -12.38 -2.88 7.46
C THR A 43 -13.14 -3.83 6.53
N GLY A 44 -13.46 -3.39 5.31
CA GLY A 44 -14.25 -4.11 4.32
C GLY A 44 -14.38 -3.34 3.01
N HIS A 45 -15.33 -3.76 2.17
CA HIS A 45 -15.62 -3.17 0.85
C HIS A 45 -16.99 -2.51 0.77
N ASP A 46 -17.74 -2.50 1.87
CA ASP A 46 -19.03 -1.81 1.98
C ASP A 46 -18.87 -0.29 2.16
N GLU A 47 -19.98 0.43 2.05
CA GLU A 47 -20.00 1.90 2.13
C GLU A 47 -19.66 2.44 3.53
N ASP A 48 -19.83 1.62 4.57
CA ASP A 48 -19.56 1.97 5.98
C ASP A 48 -18.14 1.56 6.40
N ALA A 49 -17.31 1.08 5.47
CA ALA A 49 -15.98 0.59 5.75
C ALA A 49 -15.06 1.71 6.25
N ALA A 50 -14.56 1.54 7.48
CA ALA A 50 -13.64 2.48 8.10
C ALA A 50 -12.20 2.23 7.61
N SER A 51 -11.39 3.29 7.63
CA SER A 51 -9.96 3.16 7.37
C SER A 51 -9.24 2.38 8.47
N THR A 52 -8.34 1.49 8.08
CA THR A 52 -7.45 0.72 8.96
C THR A 52 -5.96 1.01 8.74
N GLY A 53 -5.64 1.81 7.72
CA GLY A 53 -4.26 2.18 7.42
C GLY A 53 -4.14 2.96 6.12
N SER A 54 -2.90 3.24 5.71
CA SER A 54 -2.56 3.91 4.46
C SER A 54 -1.36 3.27 3.81
N LEU A 55 -1.52 2.82 2.57
CA LEU A 55 -0.43 2.35 1.71
C LEU A 55 0.06 3.51 0.84
N HIS A 56 1.38 3.68 0.76
CA HIS A 56 2.05 4.49 -0.24
C HIS A 56 3.24 3.71 -0.81
N ILE A 57 3.28 3.55 -2.14
CA ILE A 57 4.46 3.11 -2.87
C ILE A 57 4.96 4.32 -3.65
N VAL A 58 6.21 4.72 -3.44
CA VAL A 58 6.74 6.01 -3.91
C VAL A 58 8.20 5.89 -4.35
N ASP A 59 8.57 6.55 -5.45
CA ASP A 59 9.95 6.65 -5.94
C ASP A 59 10.62 7.93 -5.42
N LEU A 60 11.56 7.77 -4.48
CA LEU A 60 12.28 8.88 -3.83
C LEU A 60 13.80 8.68 -3.92
N PRO A 61 14.61 9.75 -3.84
CA PRO A 61 16.04 9.65 -4.10
C PRO A 61 16.78 8.74 -3.10
N ASP A 62 16.39 8.74 -1.83
CA ASP A 62 17.07 8.00 -0.76
C ASP A 62 16.20 7.74 0.48
N ALA A 63 16.79 7.05 1.46
CA ALA A 63 16.12 6.65 2.70
C ALA A 63 15.75 7.83 3.61
N GLU A 64 16.47 8.95 3.54
CA GLU A 64 16.13 10.16 4.32
C GLU A 64 14.96 10.90 3.68
N ALA A 65 14.85 10.88 2.35
CA ALA A 65 13.71 11.42 1.62
C ALA A 65 12.41 10.67 1.95
N VAL A 66 12.40 9.33 2.01
CA VAL A 66 11.19 8.58 2.40
C VAL A 66 10.83 8.79 3.88
N LYS A 67 11.80 8.91 4.78
CA LYS A 67 11.52 9.27 6.18
C LYS A 67 10.90 10.66 6.27
N THR A 68 11.39 11.61 5.49
CA THR A 68 10.82 12.96 5.40
C THR A 68 9.39 12.94 4.86
N PHE A 69 9.13 12.15 3.80
CA PHE A 69 7.79 11.93 3.26
C PHE A 69 6.84 11.42 4.35
N VAL A 70 7.23 10.39 5.10
CA VAL A 70 6.42 9.84 6.20
C VAL A 70 6.19 10.87 7.30
N HIS A 71 7.26 11.52 7.78
CA HIS A 71 7.16 12.40 8.95
C HIS A 71 6.41 13.71 8.68
N ASN A 72 6.29 14.12 7.41
CA ASN A 72 5.58 15.32 7.02
C ASN A 72 4.14 15.06 6.54
N ASP A 73 3.72 13.79 6.40
CA ASP A 73 2.32 13.47 6.10
C ASP A 73 1.41 14.03 7.22
N PRO A 74 0.37 14.83 6.91
CA PRO A 74 -0.57 15.35 7.90
C PRO A 74 -1.17 14.29 8.83
N TYR A 75 -1.41 13.07 8.34
CA TYR A 75 -1.89 11.97 9.16
C TYR A 75 -0.84 11.51 10.17
N TYR A 76 0.43 11.42 9.76
CA TYR A 76 1.52 11.09 10.66
C TYR A 76 1.71 12.16 11.73
N VAL A 77 1.77 13.43 11.31
CA VAL A 77 1.96 14.58 12.21
C VAL A 77 0.85 14.67 13.26
N ALA A 78 -0.40 14.36 12.87
CA ALA A 78 -1.54 14.34 13.79
C ALA A 78 -1.64 13.07 14.65
N GLY A 79 -0.73 12.11 14.47
CA GLY A 79 -0.70 10.86 15.22
C GLY A 79 -1.84 9.91 14.87
N ALA A 80 -2.19 9.80 13.59
CA ALA A 80 -3.21 8.85 13.12
C ALA A 80 -2.71 7.39 13.11
N PHE A 81 -1.40 7.16 13.05
CA PHE A 81 -0.81 5.83 12.93
C PHE A 81 -0.33 5.28 14.28
N GLU A 82 -0.60 4.00 14.53
CA GLU A 82 0.00 3.22 15.62
C GLU A 82 1.42 2.79 15.26
N SER A 83 1.62 2.34 14.02
CA SER A 83 2.93 2.01 13.46
C SER A 83 3.05 2.48 12.02
N VAL A 84 4.28 2.72 11.59
CA VAL A 84 4.60 2.93 10.18
C VAL A 84 5.80 2.07 9.82
N GLU A 85 5.62 1.22 8.83
CA GLU A 85 6.65 0.36 8.28
C GLU A 85 7.14 0.93 6.94
N ILE A 86 8.47 0.97 6.79
CA ILE A 86 9.15 1.46 5.58
C ILE A 86 10.08 0.35 5.08
N TYR A 87 9.88 -0.06 3.83
CA TYR A 87 10.75 -1.01 3.14
C TYR A 87 11.25 -0.39 1.85
N ARG A 88 12.46 -0.78 1.43
CA ARG A 88 12.82 -0.62 0.01
C ARG A 88 11.92 -1.54 -0.81
N PHE A 89 11.50 -1.07 -1.96
CA PHE A 89 10.65 -1.77 -2.89
C PHE A 89 11.38 -1.97 -4.22
N THR A 90 11.16 -3.11 -4.85
CA THR A 90 11.52 -3.31 -6.26
C THR A 90 10.26 -3.68 -7.00
N ASN A 91 9.76 -2.75 -7.82
CA ASN A 91 8.54 -2.92 -8.59
C ASN A 91 8.77 -3.91 -9.74
N ASN A 92 8.22 -5.11 -9.57
CA ASN A 92 8.29 -6.16 -10.57
C ASN A 92 7.11 -6.14 -11.54
N SER A 93 6.19 -5.19 -11.39
CA SER A 93 5.03 -5.03 -12.28
C SER A 93 5.32 -4.15 -13.48
N GLY A 94 6.36 -3.30 -13.40
CA GLY A 94 6.72 -2.37 -14.47
C GLY A 94 5.65 -1.31 -14.77
N ARG A 95 4.77 -1.04 -13.80
CA ARG A 95 3.67 -0.07 -13.89
C ARG A 95 3.31 0.51 -12.53
N THR A 96 2.54 1.57 -12.57
CA THR A 96 1.86 2.22 -11.44
C THR A 96 0.42 1.72 -11.32
N MET A 97 -0.25 2.08 -10.22
CA MET A 97 -1.66 1.75 -10.00
C MET A 97 -2.59 2.39 -11.04
N TRP A 98 -2.21 3.56 -11.60
CA TRP A 98 -3.03 4.28 -12.58
C TRP A 98 -3.01 3.63 -13.96
N GLU A 99 -2.00 2.80 -14.26
CA GLU A 99 -1.91 2.06 -15.51
C GLU A 99 -2.70 0.74 -15.47
N PHE A 100 -3.24 0.36 -14.31
CA PHE A 100 -4.14 -0.78 -14.17
C PHE A 100 -5.53 -0.43 -14.72
N THR A 101 -5.88 -1.00 -15.87
CA THR A 101 -7.14 -0.72 -16.59
C THR A 101 -8.03 -1.94 -16.80
N ASP A 102 -7.59 -3.11 -16.36
CA ASP A 102 -8.27 -4.41 -16.57
C ASP A 102 -9.20 -4.80 -15.41
N ALA A 103 -9.81 -3.81 -14.75
CA ALA A 103 -10.70 -4.04 -13.61
C ALA A 103 -11.89 -4.93 -13.99
N VAL A 104 -12.20 -5.92 -13.16
CA VAL A 104 -13.35 -6.82 -13.37
C VAL A 104 -14.51 -6.42 -12.48
N GLU A 105 -15.69 -6.29 -13.08
CA GLU A 105 -16.93 -6.00 -12.35
C GLU A 105 -17.19 -7.05 -11.26
N GLY A 106 -17.45 -6.58 -10.05
CA GLY A 106 -17.71 -7.41 -8.87
C GLY A 106 -16.46 -7.98 -8.22
N PHE A 107 -15.25 -7.66 -8.68
CA PHE A 107 -14.05 -7.93 -7.92
C PHE A 107 -13.72 -6.78 -6.97
N GLU A 108 -13.13 -7.15 -5.84
CA GLU A 108 -12.66 -6.25 -4.81
C GLU A 108 -11.15 -6.12 -4.83
N ARG A 109 -10.60 -5.12 -4.14
CA ARG A 109 -9.16 -4.84 -4.14
C ARG A 109 -8.53 -5.10 -2.79
N PHE A 110 -7.30 -5.61 -2.81
CA PHE A 110 -6.62 -6.03 -1.59
C PHE A 110 -5.17 -5.60 -1.61
N LEU A 111 -4.64 -5.31 -0.43
CA LEU A 111 -3.21 -5.29 -0.15
C LEU A 111 -2.84 -6.64 0.47
N VAL A 112 -1.85 -7.32 -0.12
CA VAL A 112 -1.26 -8.56 0.38
C VAL A 112 0.20 -8.29 0.75
N ILE A 113 0.61 -8.61 1.97
CA ILE A 113 2.01 -8.51 2.44
C ILE A 113 2.46 -9.90 2.89
N ALA A 114 3.54 -10.39 2.28
CA ALA A 114 4.09 -11.72 2.51
C ALA A 114 5.56 -11.62 2.97
N LEU A 115 5.77 -11.42 4.27
CA LEU A 115 7.11 -11.44 4.88
C LEU A 115 7.60 -12.88 5.13
N GLY A 116 8.92 -13.07 5.15
CA GLY A 116 9.59 -14.36 5.40
C GLY A 116 10.17 -15.01 4.14
N GLU A 117 10.56 -16.29 4.24
CA GLU A 117 11.30 -17.04 3.21
C GLU A 117 10.49 -17.38 1.94
N SER A 118 9.31 -16.77 1.75
CA SER A 118 8.42 -17.06 0.62
C SER A 118 9.15 -17.01 -0.74
N ILE A 119 8.86 -17.99 -1.60
CA ILE A 119 9.48 -18.21 -2.92
C ILE A 119 8.84 -17.25 -3.95
N PRO A 120 9.60 -16.66 -4.91
CA PRO A 120 9.02 -15.78 -5.92
C PRO A 120 8.06 -16.52 -6.85
N ALA A 121 6.80 -16.07 -6.90
CA ALA A 121 6.10 -15.61 -8.11
C ALA A 121 4.62 -15.31 -7.82
N PRO A 122 4.09 -14.16 -8.23
CA PRO A 122 2.84 -14.14 -8.94
C PRO A 122 3.18 -14.26 -10.44
N PRO A 123 2.89 -15.40 -11.10
CA PRO A 123 2.94 -15.47 -12.56
C PRO A 123 1.95 -14.45 -13.15
N ALA A 124 2.22 -13.97 -14.37
CA ALA A 124 1.48 -12.92 -15.11
C ALA A 124 -0.05 -12.99 -14.93
N SER A 125 -0.53 -12.47 -13.81
CA SER A 125 -1.94 -12.32 -13.52
C SER A 125 -2.28 -10.90 -13.87
N LYS A 126 -3.22 -10.75 -14.80
CA LYS A 126 -3.79 -9.45 -15.13
C LYS A 126 -4.50 -8.79 -13.95
N HIS A 127 -4.68 -9.50 -12.83
CA HIS A 127 -5.34 -9.01 -11.62
C HIS A 127 -4.36 -8.51 -10.55
N LEU A 128 -3.04 -8.61 -10.78
CA LEU A 128 -2.11 -7.81 -10.00
C LEU A 128 -2.30 -6.34 -10.37
N ILE A 129 -2.18 -5.42 -9.44
CA ILE A 129 -2.16 -3.99 -9.70
C ILE A 129 -0.70 -3.54 -9.69
N VAL A 130 -0.06 -3.57 -8.51
CA VAL A 130 1.38 -3.39 -8.32
C VAL A 130 1.90 -4.50 -7.40
N TYR A 131 3.02 -5.11 -7.76
CA TYR A 131 3.69 -6.20 -7.04
C TYR A 131 5.20 -5.99 -7.07
N GLY A 132 5.86 -6.30 -5.96
CA GLY A 132 7.31 -6.16 -5.87
C GLY A 132 7.92 -6.76 -4.61
N GLU A 133 9.24 -6.82 -4.61
CA GLU A 133 10.06 -7.34 -3.51
C GLU A 133 10.18 -6.29 -2.40
N LEU A 134 10.09 -6.73 -1.15
CA LEU A 134 10.37 -5.92 0.04
C LEU A 134 11.77 -6.23 0.57
N ARG A 135 12.55 -5.18 0.79
CA ARG A 135 13.89 -5.25 1.38
C ARG A 135 14.03 -4.34 2.58
N ALA A 136 14.92 -4.70 3.49
CA ALA A 136 15.28 -3.89 4.64
C ALA A 136 15.82 -2.52 4.21
N LEU A 137 15.54 -1.50 5.03
CA LEU A 137 15.94 -0.12 4.78
C LEU A 137 17.43 0.15 5.05
N ASP A 138 18.12 -0.72 5.79
CA ASP A 138 19.53 -0.49 6.17
C ASP A 138 20.51 -1.35 5.37
N ASP A 139 20.28 -2.66 5.26
CA ASP A 139 21.23 -3.63 4.67
C ASP A 139 20.74 -4.28 3.38
N GLU A 140 19.58 -3.84 2.87
CA GLU A 140 18.92 -4.37 1.68
C GLU A 140 18.63 -5.88 1.70
N ALA A 141 18.69 -6.51 2.88
CA ALA A 141 18.30 -7.90 3.01
C ALA A 141 16.85 -8.08 2.56
N ARG A 142 16.60 -9.10 1.75
CA ARG A 142 15.26 -9.45 1.30
C ARG A 142 14.40 -9.87 2.48
N LEU A 143 13.25 -9.22 2.65
CA LEU A 143 12.31 -9.47 3.74
C LEU A 143 11.04 -10.18 3.28
N GLY A 144 10.65 -10.05 2.01
CA GLY A 144 9.44 -10.67 1.48
C GLY A 144 8.92 -9.99 0.22
N TRP A 145 7.60 -9.95 0.08
CA TRP A 145 6.90 -9.37 -1.06
C TRP A 145 5.65 -8.61 -0.62
N ALA A 146 5.21 -7.68 -1.46
CA ALA A 146 3.89 -7.08 -1.36
C ALA A 146 3.22 -7.01 -2.73
N ALA A 147 1.88 -7.10 -2.72
CA ALA A 147 1.07 -6.87 -3.89
C ALA A 147 -0.20 -6.08 -3.52
N THR A 148 -0.57 -5.12 -4.36
CA THR A 148 -1.96 -4.70 -4.50
C THR A 148 -2.59 -5.52 -5.61
N VAL A 149 -3.79 -6.04 -5.40
CA VAL A 149 -4.46 -6.96 -6.32
C VAL A 149 -5.94 -6.66 -6.41
N GLU A 150 -6.58 -7.16 -7.45
CA GLU A 150 -8.02 -7.27 -7.57
C GLU A 150 -8.43 -8.77 -7.54
N ALA A 151 -9.49 -9.14 -6.85
CA ALA A 151 -9.93 -10.52 -6.69
C ALA A 151 -11.40 -10.61 -6.28
N PRO A 152 -12.11 -11.73 -6.56
CA PRO A 152 -13.51 -11.88 -6.16
C PRO A 152 -13.73 -12.05 -4.64
N ASN A 153 -12.67 -12.31 -3.87
CA ASN A 153 -12.68 -12.45 -2.42
C ASN A 153 -11.25 -12.57 -1.88
N GLU A 154 -11.14 -12.49 -0.55
CA GLU A 154 -9.88 -12.61 0.21
C GLU A 154 -9.08 -13.87 -0.12
N ARG A 155 -9.75 -15.02 -0.24
CA ARG A 155 -9.10 -16.29 -0.54
C ARG A 155 -8.43 -16.26 -1.92
N ALA A 156 -9.10 -15.69 -2.91
CA ALA A 156 -8.54 -15.52 -4.25
C ALA A 156 -7.39 -14.49 -4.26
N ALA A 157 -7.49 -13.42 -3.48
CA ALA A 157 -6.41 -12.45 -3.32
C ALA A 157 -5.16 -13.06 -2.70
N ALA A 158 -5.29 -13.79 -1.58
CA ALA A 158 -4.17 -14.48 -0.93
C ALA A 158 -3.51 -15.54 -1.84
N ALA A 159 -4.27 -16.16 -2.74
CA ALA A 159 -3.74 -17.11 -3.72
C ALA A 159 -2.87 -16.44 -4.80
N LEU A 160 -2.98 -15.13 -5.02
CA LEU A 160 -2.12 -14.39 -5.96
C LEU A 160 -0.71 -14.18 -5.39
N LEU A 161 -0.55 -14.12 -4.07
CA LEU A 161 0.76 -14.03 -3.42
C LEU A 161 0.87 -15.06 -2.28
N PRO A 162 1.07 -16.35 -2.60
CA PRO A 162 1.07 -17.42 -1.60
C PRO A 162 2.20 -17.26 -0.58
N ALA A 163 1.84 -17.35 0.70
CA ALA A 163 2.76 -17.41 1.83
C ALA A 163 2.12 -18.22 2.97
N ASP A 164 2.92 -18.61 3.96
CA ASP A 164 2.42 -19.38 5.12
C ASP A 164 1.44 -18.56 5.96
N ASN A 165 1.69 -17.26 6.12
CA ASN A 165 0.85 -16.34 6.88
C ASN A 165 0.87 -14.93 6.28
N PRO A 166 0.30 -14.73 5.08
CA PRO A 166 0.25 -13.40 4.46
C PRO A 166 -0.69 -12.50 5.27
N GLU A 167 -0.29 -11.25 5.44
CA GLU A 167 -1.23 -10.21 5.85
C GLU A 167 -2.07 -9.81 4.64
N LEU A 168 -3.37 -9.72 4.86
CA LEU A 168 -4.34 -9.38 3.83
C LEU A 168 -5.26 -8.28 4.35
N HIS A 169 -5.41 -7.22 3.56
CA HIS A 169 -6.25 -6.09 3.91
C HIS A 169 -7.14 -5.72 2.72
N PRO A 170 -8.46 -5.52 2.92
CA PRO A 170 -9.27 -4.72 2.02
C PRO A 170 -8.56 -3.40 1.72
N TRP A 171 -8.48 -3.04 0.46
CA TRP A 171 -7.77 -1.85 0.00
C TRP A 171 -8.49 -1.24 -1.19
N THR A 172 -8.30 0.04 -1.46
CA THR A 172 -8.85 0.68 -2.66
C THR A 172 -7.92 1.78 -3.16
N PHE A 173 -8.09 2.19 -4.42
CA PHE A 173 -7.34 3.31 -4.97
C PHE A 173 -7.60 4.58 -4.14
N GLY A 174 -6.52 5.18 -3.65
CA GLY A 174 -6.53 6.46 -2.98
C GLY A 174 -6.44 7.62 -3.97
N GLY A 175 -6.98 8.77 -3.59
CA GLY A 175 -7.03 9.95 -4.44
C GLY A 175 -8.20 10.85 -4.04
N ARG A 176 -8.21 12.07 -4.57
CA ARG A 176 -9.39 12.95 -4.50
C ARG A 176 -10.54 12.26 -5.24
N ARG A 177 -11.73 12.24 -4.65
CA ARG A 177 -12.96 11.72 -5.26
C ARG A 177 -13.94 12.86 -5.54
#